data_AF-A0A6V7ITA9-F1
#
_entry.id   AF-A0A6V7ITA9-F1
#
_cell.length_a   1.000
_cell.length_b   1.000
_cell.length_c   1.000
_cell.angle_alpha   90.00
_cell.angle_beta   90.00
_cell.angle_gamma   90.00
#
_symmetry.space_group_name_H-M   'P 1'
#
loop_
_entity.id
_entity.type
_entity.pdbx_description
1 polymer ?
#
loop_
_entity_poly.entity_id
_entity_poly.type
_entity_poly.pdbx_seq_one_letter_code
_entity_poly.pdbx_strand_id
1 'polypeptide(L)'
;VSDREGFTAPAKWLILQDLRTIVNAELMDNSHLPELDKISLIFANFSLFPDSEMIIGQRTKEDVVILSSMYRPSPFRELIIEQRGRWERQSGIEIYDNRVTSRRRLNLQLTPLKASVV
;
A
#
# COMPACT_ATOMS: atom_id res chain seq x y z
N VAL A 1 -22.97 13.23 -11.12
CA VAL A 1 -21.87 12.27 -10.91
C VAL A 1 -20.60 13.01 -11.28
N SER A 2 -19.86 13.50 -10.29
CA SER A 2 -18.62 14.24 -10.52
C SER A 2 -17.51 13.21 -10.62
N ASP A 3 -17.01 13.01 -11.84
CA ASP A 3 -15.70 12.41 -12.06
C ASP A 3 -14.67 13.32 -11.40
N ARG A 4 -14.29 12.97 -10.18
CA ARG A 4 -12.96 13.34 -9.69
C ARG A 4 -12.02 12.41 -10.43
N GLU A 5 -11.08 12.97 -11.17
CA GLU A 5 -9.94 12.27 -11.78
C GLU A 5 -9.09 11.64 -10.66
N GLY A 6 -9.63 10.58 -10.07
CA GLY A 6 -8.99 9.75 -9.08
C GLY A 6 -8.24 8.65 -9.81
N PHE A 7 -7.01 8.43 -9.38
CA PHE A 7 -6.25 7.26 -9.81
C PHE A 7 -7.08 6.00 -9.56
N THR A 8 -7.51 5.35 -10.65
CA THR A 8 -8.16 4.04 -10.63
C THR A 8 -7.05 3.01 -10.73
N ALA A 9 -6.80 2.25 -9.67
CA ALA A 9 -5.67 1.34 -9.67
C ALA A 9 -5.86 0.20 -10.71
N PRO A 10 -4.95 0.06 -11.67
CA PRO A 10 -4.85 -1.10 -12.54
C PRO A 10 -4.60 -2.38 -11.74
N ALA A 11 -4.80 -3.54 -12.38
CA ALA A 11 -4.75 -4.85 -11.72
C ALA A 11 -3.48 -5.08 -10.86
N LYS A 12 -2.32 -4.57 -11.27
CA LYS A 12 -1.04 -4.69 -10.54
C LYS A 12 -0.16 -3.45 -10.68
N TRP A 13 0.33 -2.92 -9.57
CA TRP A 13 1.24 -1.75 -9.51
C TRP A 13 2.42 -2.02 -8.58
N LEU A 14 3.61 -1.58 -8.99
CA LEU A 14 4.80 -1.49 -8.15
C LEU A 14 5.27 -0.04 -8.12
N ILE A 15 5.27 0.56 -6.94
CA ILE A 15 5.82 1.90 -6.70
C ILE A 15 7.15 1.74 -5.98
N LEU A 16 8.19 2.38 -6.48
CA LEU A 16 9.51 2.40 -5.85
C LEU A 16 9.76 3.79 -5.27
N GLN A 17 10.08 3.83 -3.98
CA GLN A 17 10.34 5.07 -3.27
C GLN A 17 11.72 5.01 -2.62
N ASP A 18 12.54 6.03 -2.86
CA ASP A 18 13.81 6.20 -2.15
C ASP A 18 13.62 7.17 -0.99
N LEU A 19 13.68 6.66 0.23
CA LEU A 19 13.43 7.44 1.44
C LEU A 19 14.71 8.02 2.04
N ARG A 20 15.87 7.62 1.51
CA ARG A 20 17.16 8.11 2.00
C ARG A 20 17.31 9.62 1.82
N THR A 21 16.63 10.19 0.82
CA THR A 21 16.59 11.63 0.56
C THR A 21 15.72 12.39 1.56
N ILE A 22 14.67 11.74 2.09
CA ILE A 22 13.72 12.33 3.02
C ILE A 22 14.30 12.38 4.43
N VAL A 23 14.98 11.31 4.89
CA VAL A 23 15.66 11.30 6.21
C VAL A 23 16.68 12.43 6.36
N ASN A 24 17.35 12.82 5.27
CA ASN A 24 18.28 13.95 5.27
C ASN A 24 17.57 15.32 5.33
N ALA A 25 16.33 15.41 4.85
CA ALA A 25 15.52 16.63 4.86
C ALA A 25 14.70 16.78 6.15
N GLU A 26 14.25 15.68 6.77
CA GLU A 26 13.48 15.66 8.02
C GLU A 26 14.28 16.05 9.26
N LEU A 27 15.62 16.07 9.18
CA LEU A 27 16.46 16.74 10.19
C LEU A 27 16.25 18.28 10.23
N MET A 28 15.52 18.87 9.26
CA MET A 28 15.21 20.30 9.23
C MET A 28 13.76 20.67 9.54
N ASP A 29 12.80 19.73 9.61
CA ASP A 29 11.39 20.07 9.79
C ASP A 29 10.73 19.19 10.87
N ASN A 30 10.25 19.83 11.94
CA ASN A 30 9.74 19.20 13.17
C ASN A 30 8.35 18.56 13.03
N SER A 31 7.90 18.25 11.82
CA SER A 31 6.59 17.63 11.56
C SER A 31 6.70 16.10 11.64
N HIS A 32 6.78 15.58 12.88
CA HIS A 32 6.85 14.16 13.23
C HIS A 32 5.56 13.38 12.89
N LEU A 33 5.27 13.17 11.61
CA LEU A 33 4.33 12.14 11.15
C LEU A 33 5.12 10.90 10.71
N PRO A 34 4.86 9.71 11.28
CA PRO A 34 5.41 8.46 10.78
C PRO A 34 5.24 8.35 9.26
N GLU A 35 6.27 7.90 8.57
CA GLU A 35 6.30 7.86 7.09
C GLU A 35 5.20 6.97 6.49
N LEU A 36 4.79 5.93 7.24
CA LEU A 36 3.64 5.08 6.92
C LEU A 36 2.33 5.87 6.91
N ASP A 37 2.19 6.89 7.76
CA ASP A 37 1.01 7.74 7.85
C ASP A 37 0.95 8.71 6.67
N LYS A 38 2.11 9.23 6.21
CA LYS A 38 2.19 10.08 5.01
C LYS A 38 1.75 9.31 3.76
N ILE A 39 2.21 8.06 3.60
CA ILE A 39 1.81 7.19 2.48
C ILE A 39 0.33 6.87 2.55
N SER A 40 -0.16 6.51 3.74
CA SER A 40 -1.58 6.28 3.96
C SER A 40 -2.42 7.48 3.53
N LEU A 41 -1.97 8.70 3.85
CA LEU A 41 -2.65 9.94 3.47
C LEU A 41 -2.69 10.17 1.95
N ILE A 42 -1.57 9.92 1.25
CA ILE A 42 -1.49 10.06 -0.21
C ILE A 42 -2.47 9.09 -0.89
N PHE A 43 -2.45 7.82 -0.49
CA PHE A 43 -3.24 6.77 -1.12
C PHE A 43 -4.66 6.61 -0.56
N ALA A 44 -5.01 7.30 0.53
CA ALA A 44 -6.36 7.31 1.08
C ALA A 44 -7.41 7.82 0.06
N ASN A 45 -7.00 8.71 -0.85
CA ASN A 45 -7.88 9.27 -1.87
C ASN A 45 -7.91 8.46 -3.17
N PHE A 46 -7.14 7.37 -3.26
CA PHE A 46 -7.02 6.58 -4.48
C PHE A 46 -8.12 5.51 -4.53
N SER A 47 -8.63 5.21 -5.73
CA SER A 47 -9.60 4.14 -5.95
C SER A 47 -8.86 2.80 -6.01
N LEU A 48 -8.57 2.25 -4.84
CA LEU A 48 -7.99 0.92 -4.64
C LEU A 48 -9.11 -0.10 -4.45
N PHE A 49 -9.04 -1.22 -5.15
CA PHE A 49 -10.01 -2.31 -5.07
C PHE A 49 -9.45 -3.50 -4.28
N PRO A 50 -10.30 -4.44 -3.84
CA PRO A 50 -9.86 -5.59 -3.03
C PRO A 50 -8.91 -6.52 -3.79
N ASP A 51 -9.03 -6.53 -5.11
CA ASP A 51 -8.25 -7.30 -6.06
C ASP A 51 -7.07 -6.53 -6.66
N SER A 52 -6.97 -5.22 -6.42
CA SER A 52 -5.80 -4.43 -6.82
C SER A 52 -4.54 -4.95 -6.10
N GLU A 53 -3.53 -5.34 -6.87
CA GLU A 53 -2.21 -5.69 -6.32
C GLU A 53 -1.28 -4.48 -6.36
N MET A 54 -1.42 -3.60 -5.38
CA MET A 54 -0.53 -2.45 -5.23
C MET A 54 0.57 -2.76 -4.21
N ILE A 55 1.82 -2.73 -4.65
CA ILE A 55 3.02 -2.92 -3.83
C ILE A 55 3.85 -1.64 -3.83
N ILE A 56 4.29 -1.19 -2.65
CA ILE A 56 5.32 -0.17 -2.51
C ILE A 56 6.60 -0.85 -2.04
N GLY A 57 7.68 -0.62 -2.79
CA GLY A 57 9.05 -0.89 -2.39
C GLY A 57 9.71 0.38 -1.87
N GLN A 58 9.93 0.46 -0.56
CA GLN A 58 10.53 1.61 0.09
C GLN A 58 11.98 1.33 0.46
N ARG A 59 12.92 2.02 -0.20
CA ARG A 59 14.34 1.95 0.13
C ARG A 59 14.62 2.80 1.36
N THR A 60 14.79 2.15 2.51
CA THR A 60 15.04 2.81 3.80
C THR A 60 16.53 2.97 4.10
N LYS A 61 17.36 2.07 3.54
CA LYS A 61 18.82 2.08 3.66
C LYS A 61 19.43 1.78 2.30
N GLU A 62 20.75 1.93 2.18
CA GLU A 62 21.45 1.71 0.91
C GLU A 62 21.16 0.33 0.32
N ASP A 63 21.12 -0.73 1.13
CA ASP A 63 20.93 -2.08 0.64
C ASP A 63 19.61 -2.74 1.06
N VAL A 64 18.65 -1.98 1.61
CA VAL A 64 17.38 -2.54 2.13
C VAL A 64 16.17 -1.85 1.54
N VAL A 65 15.23 -2.64 1.03
CA VAL A 65 13.92 -2.22 0.53
C VAL A 65 12.82 -2.96 1.31
N ILE A 66 11.92 -2.22 1.95
CA ILE A 66 10.73 -2.79 2.58
C ILE A 66 9.63 -2.90 1.53
N LEU A 67 8.97 -4.06 1.47
CA LEU A 67 7.86 -4.32 0.56
C LEU A 67 6.56 -4.28 1.34
N SER A 68 5.66 -3.36 0.98
CA SER A 68 4.34 -3.19 1.60
C SER A 68 3.26 -3.32 0.55
N SER A 69 2.20 -4.06 0.85
CA SER A 69 1.01 -4.15 0.00
C SER A 69 -0.04 -3.19 0.52
N MET A 70 -0.76 -2.57 -0.40
CA MET A 70 -1.88 -1.72 -0.09
C MET A 70 -3.12 -2.20 -0.84
N TYR A 71 -4.24 -2.28 -0.15
CA TYR A 71 -5.52 -2.64 -0.75
C TYR A 71 -6.68 -2.12 0.09
N ARG A 72 -7.87 -2.05 -0.52
CA ARG A 72 -9.09 -1.64 0.18
C ARG A 72 -10.19 -2.67 -0.06
N PRO A 73 -10.72 -3.33 0.98
CA PRO A 73 -11.78 -4.33 0.84
C PRO A 73 -13.11 -3.79 0.27
N SER A 74 -13.37 -2.50 0.44
CA SER A 74 -14.50 -1.82 -0.21
C SER A 74 -14.35 -0.29 -0.17
N PRO A 75 -15.01 0.48 -1.06
CA PRO A 75 -14.88 1.94 -1.07
C PRO A 75 -15.17 2.63 0.26
N PHE A 76 -15.97 1.99 1.13
CA PHE A 76 -16.37 2.47 2.45
C PHE A 76 -15.40 2.11 3.59
N ARG A 77 -14.32 1.40 3.28
CA ARG A 77 -13.31 0.96 4.25
C ARG A 77 -12.02 1.75 4.08
N GLU A 78 -11.28 1.83 5.16
CA GLU A 78 -9.96 2.45 5.17
C GLU A 78 -8.97 1.62 4.34
N LEU A 79 -7.88 2.29 3.93
CA LEU A 79 -6.77 1.64 3.26
C LEU A 79 -6.08 0.68 4.23
N ILE A 80 -5.90 -0.57 3.81
CA ILE A 80 -5.12 -1.55 4.56
C ILE A 80 -3.70 -1.57 3.98
N ILE A 81 -2.71 -1.43 4.85
CA ILE A 81 -1.29 -1.58 4.52
C ILE A 81 -0.73 -2.79 5.26
N GLU A 82 -0.16 -3.72 4.51
CA GLU A 82 0.46 -4.93 5.05
C GLU A 82 1.93 -4.99 4.64
N GLN A 83 2.83 -5.15 5.60
CA GLN A 83 4.23 -5.45 5.30
C GLN A 83 4.35 -6.86 4.75
N ARG A 84 4.81 -6.99 3.52
CA ARG A 84 4.90 -8.26 2.77
C ARG A 84 6.27 -8.90 2.90
N GLY A 85 7.30 -8.09 3.12
CA GLY A 85 8.65 -8.59 3.20
C GLY A 85 9.69 -7.49 3.15
N ARG A 86 10.92 -7.91 2.96
CA ARG A 86 12.06 -7.04 2.68
C ARG A 86 12.90 -7.65 1.57
N TRP A 87 13.55 -6.79 0.80
CA TRP A 87 14.60 -7.17 -0.12
C TRP A 87 15.90 -6.56 0.38
N GLU A 88 16.94 -7.37 0.49
CA GLU A 88 18.29 -6.91 0.78
C GLU A 88 19.25 -7.36 -0.31
N ARG A 89 20.26 -6.55 -0.61
CA ARG A 89 21.24 -6.85 -1.67
C ARG A 89 21.97 -8.18 -1.46
N GLN A 90 22.22 -8.55 -0.21
CA GLN A 90 23.02 -9.72 0.16
C GLN A 90 22.17 -10.99 0.29
N SER A 91 20.98 -10.88 0.87
CA SER A 91 20.10 -12.01 1.20
C SER A 91 18.96 -12.21 0.19
N GLY A 92 18.76 -11.27 -0.73
CA GLY A 92 17.68 -11.33 -1.71
C GLY A 92 16.33 -10.94 -1.10
N ILE A 93 15.25 -11.59 -1.55
CA ILE A 93 13.89 -11.30 -1.08
C ILE A 93 13.49 -12.24 0.06
N GLU A 94 13.05 -11.65 1.17
CA GLU A 94 12.44 -12.35 2.29
C GLU A 94 10.97 -11.94 2.40
N ILE A 95 10.06 -12.89 2.20
CA ILE A 95 8.60 -12.67 2.24
C ILE A 95 8.06 -13.18 3.58
N TYR A 96 7.35 -12.32 4.30
CA TYR A 96 6.79 -12.67 5.62
C TYR A 96 5.50 -13.48 5.53
N ASP A 97 4.72 -13.31 4.46
CA ASP A 97 3.45 -14.01 4.28
C ASP A 97 3.14 -14.31 2.80
N ASN A 98 3.21 -15.59 2.41
CA ASN A 98 2.88 -16.05 1.06
C ASN A 98 1.38 -16.23 0.78
N ARG A 99 0.50 -16.06 1.78
CA ARG A 99 -0.96 -16.30 1.66
C ARG A 99 -1.73 -15.02 1.29
N VAL A 100 -1.44 -14.45 0.13
CA VAL A 100 -1.97 -13.15 -0.31
C VAL A 100 -3.48 -13.16 -0.57
N THR A 101 -4.00 -14.24 -1.15
CA THR A 101 -5.35 -14.30 -1.73
C THR A 101 -6.46 -14.60 -0.75
N SER A 102 -6.14 -15.27 0.37
CA SER A 102 -7.14 -15.74 1.33
C SER A 102 -7.71 -14.58 2.17
N ARG A 103 -6.85 -13.68 2.65
CA ARG A 103 -7.27 -12.57 3.55
C ARG A 103 -8.11 -11.51 2.84
N ARG A 104 -7.72 -11.12 1.62
CA ARG A 104 -8.41 -10.08 0.83
C ARG A 104 -9.86 -10.45 0.46
N ARG A 105 -10.17 -11.74 0.40
CA ARG A 105 -11.49 -12.27 -0.03
C ARG A 105 -12.33 -12.89 1.09
N LEU A 106 -11.71 -13.36 2.18
CA LEU A 106 -12.45 -14.00 3.28
C LEU A 106 -13.09 -13.01 4.26
N ASN A 107 -12.41 -11.89 4.54
CA ASN A 107 -12.91 -10.95 5.53
C ASN A 107 -13.45 -9.69 4.85
N LEU A 108 -14.73 -9.75 4.48
CA LEU A 108 -15.46 -8.60 3.95
C LEU A 108 -15.66 -7.50 5.00
N GLN A 109 -15.30 -7.74 6.27
CA GLN A 109 -15.46 -6.79 7.39
C GLN A 109 -16.85 -6.15 7.39
N LEU A 110 -17.93 -6.94 7.32
CA LEU A 110 -19.31 -6.43 7.27
C LEU A 110 -19.58 -5.43 6.11
N THR A 111 -18.79 -5.45 5.04
CA THR A 111 -19.06 -4.63 3.85
C THR A 111 -20.42 -5.03 3.28
N PRO A 112 -21.34 -4.06 3.05
CA PRO A 112 -22.61 -4.33 2.42
C PRO A 112 -22.41 -4.96 1.03
N LEU A 113 -22.86 -6.20 0.87
CA LEU A 113 -22.86 -6.87 -0.42
C LEU A 113 -24.02 -6.36 -1.26
N LYS A 114 -23.72 -5.85 -2.46
CA LYS A 114 -24.74 -5.54 -3.46
C LYS A 114 -24.84 -6.72 -4.43
N ALA A 115 -26.00 -7.36 -4.47
CA ALA A 115 -26.28 -8.32 -5.54
C ALA A 115 -26.37 -7.55 -6.86
N SER A 116 -25.54 -7.94 -7.85
CA SER A 116 -25.70 -7.52 -9.23
C SER A 116 -26.45 -8.62 -9.96
N VAL A 117 -27.56 -8.28 -10.59
CA VAL A 117 -28.11 -9.13 -11.65
C VAL A 117 -27.20 -8.95 -12.86
N VAL A 118 -26.69 -10.05 -13.40
CA VAL A 118 -26.05 -10.09 -14.73
C VAL A 118 -27.08 -10.65 -15.69
#